data_AF-A0A5E7I689-F1
#
_entry.id   AF-A0A5E7I689-F1
#
_cell.length_a   1.000
_cell.length_b   1.000
_cell.length_c   1.000
_cell.angle_alpha   90.00
_cell.angle_beta   90.00
_cell.angle_gamma   90.00
#
_symmetry.space_group_name_H-M   'P 1'
#
loop_
_entity.id
_entity.type
_entity.pdbx_description
1 polymer ?
#
loop_
_entity_poly.entity_id
_entity_poly.type
_entity_poly.pdbx_seq_one_letter_code
_entity_poly.pdbx_strand_id
1 'polypeptide(L)'
;MNDTRVSHQTKACLKQAFERNHQLFSEAQRLRCAALNILDRPYLNPAAFSQYQEQRRQADLKYEDAMEHLRSLMAHYHHSSTPNISASISTPIFA
;
A
#
# COMPACT_ATOMS: atom_id res chain seq x y z
N MET A 1 25.89 9.20 17.29
CA MET A 1 24.57 9.38 17.96
C MET A 1 23.43 9.74 17.00
N ASN A 2 23.68 10.14 15.74
CA ASN A 2 22.60 10.48 14.79
C ASN A 2 21.97 9.26 14.09
N ASP A 3 22.70 8.16 13.90
CA ASP A 3 22.22 6.98 13.17
C ASP A 3 21.01 6.30 13.83
N THR A 4 20.93 6.31 15.16
CA THR A 4 19.81 5.72 15.90
C THR A 4 18.52 6.53 15.73
N ARG A 5 18.62 7.88 15.68
CA ARG A 5 17.46 8.76 15.49
C ARG A 5 16.91 8.67 14.07
N VAL A 6 17.80 8.64 13.08
CA VAL A 6 17.43 8.45 11.66
C VAL A 6 16.77 7.09 11.46
N SER A 7 17.29 6.01 12.07
CA SER A 7 16.68 4.67 12.01
C SER A 7 15.27 4.62 12.61
N HIS A 8 15.04 5.24 13.77
CA HIS A 8 13.73 5.29 14.40
C HIS A 8 12.70 6.08 13.58
N GLN A 9 13.12 7.20 12.99
CA GLN A 9 12.25 8.02 12.15
C GLN A 9 11.84 7.31 10.87
N THR A 10 12.77 6.59 10.21
CA THR A 10 12.47 5.76 9.03
C THR A 10 11.48 4.65 9.36
N LYS A 11 11.65 3.97 10.51
CA LYS A 11 10.70 2.93 10.97
C LYS A 11 9.31 3.48 11.26
N ALA A 12 9.21 4.66 11.89
CA ALA A 12 7.93 5.31 12.16
C ALA A 12 7.20 5.72 10.87
N CYS A 13 7.92 6.31 9.92
CA CYS A 13 7.39 6.68 8.61
C CYS A 13 6.87 5.45 7.85
N LEU A 14 7.66 4.38 7.83
CA LEU A 14 7.29 3.13 7.16
C LEU A 14 6.02 2.51 7.78
N LYS A 15 5.93 2.48 9.12
CA LYS A 15 4.75 1.99 9.82
C LYS A 15 3.50 2.78 9.43
N GLN A 16 3.57 4.11 9.44
CA GLN A 16 2.45 4.98 9.06
C GLN A 16 2.02 4.75 7.60
N ALA A 17 2.98 4.54 6.70
CA ALA A 17 2.68 4.29 5.30
C ALA A 17 1.96 2.94 5.09
N PHE A 18 2.37 1.89 5.81
CA PHE A 18 1.65 0.62 5.82
C PHE A 18 0.27 0.71 6.46
N GLU A 19 0.11 1.47 7.55
CA GLU A 19 -1.21 1.74 8.14
C GLU A 19 -2.14 2.43 7.14
N ARG A 20 -1.62 3.39 6.37
CA ARG A 20 -2.38 4.04 5.29
C ARG A 20 -2.75 3.06 4.18
N ASN A 21 -1.83 2.18 3.78
CA ASN A 21 -2.11 1.13 2.80
C ASN A 21 -3.22 0.16 3.29
N HIS A 22 -3.15 -0.25 4.55
CA HIS A 22 -4.18 -1.10 5.17
C HIS A 22 -5.57 -0.43 5.15
N GLN A 23 -5.64 0.89 5.40
CA GLN A 23 -6.90 1.63 5.31
C GLN A 23 -7.49 1.62 3.90
N LEU A 24 -6.66 1.76 2.86
CA LEU A 24 -7.12 1.70 1.46
C LEU A 24 -7.72 0.32 1.13
N PHE A 25 -7.05 -0.77 1.52
CA PHE A 25 -7.58 -2.12 1.37
C PHE A 25 -8.88 -2.33 2.15
N SER A 26 -8.97 -1.80 3.37
CA SER A 26 -10.18 -1.88 4.18
C SER A 26 -11.37 -1.16 3.53
N GLU A 27 -11.13 0.00 2.92
CA GLU A 27 -12.15 0.76 2.18
C GLU A 27 -12.63 -0.01 0.94
N ALA A 28 -11.70 -0.56 0.16
CA ALA A 28 -12.00 -1.37 -1.02
C ALA A 28 -12.82 -2.61 -0.63
N GLN A 29 -12.44 -3.30 0.45
CA GLN A 29 -13.17 -4.45 0.96
C GLN A 29 -14.57 -4.09 1.44
N ARG A 30 -14.75 -2.95 2.12
CA ARG A 30 -16.07 -2.48 2.56
C ARG A 30 -17.00 -2.25 1.37
N LEU A 31 -16.51 -1.63 0.29
CA LEU A 31 -17.28 -1.42 -0.94
C LEU A 31 -17.65 -2.76 -1.60
N ARG A 32 -16.71 -3.70 -1.64
CA ARG A 32 -16.96 -5.05 -2.17
C ARG A 32 -18.03 -5.79 -1.36
N CYS A 33 -17.96 -5.76 -0.03
CA CYS A 33 -18.99 -6.36 0.82
C CYS A 33 -20.36 -5.70 0.64
N ALA A 34 -20.39 -4.36 0.54
CA ALA A 34 -21.62 -3.63 0.26
C ALA A 34 -22.24 -4.03 -1.09
N ALA A 35 -21.42 -4.22 -2.12
CA ALA A 35 -21.86 -4.69 -3.43
C ALA A 35 -22.46 -6.09 -3.34
N LEU A 36 -21.80 -7.02 -2.64
CA LEU A 36 -22.29 -8.40 -2.47
C LEU A 36 -23.63 -8.46 -1.73
N ASN A 37 -23.83 -7.62 -0.70
CA ASN A 37 -25.10 -7.52 0.01
C ASN A 37 -26.28 -7.10 -0.90
N ILE A 38 -26.02 -6.49 -2.07
CA ILE A 38 -27.06 -6.18 -3.05
C ILE A 38 -27.50 -7.46 -3.78
N LEU A 39 -26.56 -8.35 -4.11
CA LEU A 39 -26.85 -9.63 -4.76
C LEU A 39 -27.60 -10.60 -3.85
N ASP A 40 -27.39 -10.52 -2.53
CA ASP A 40 -28.06 -11.38 -1.54
C ASP A 40 -29.56 -11.03 -1.34
N ARG A 41 -30.07 -9.99 -2.01
CA ARG A 41 -31.47 -9.59 -1.88
C ARG A 41 -32.40 -10.55 -2.64
N PRO A 42 -33.51 -11.02 -2.03
CA PRO A 42 -34.42 -11.98 -2.65
C PRO A 42 -35.16 -11.49 -3.92
N TYR A 43 -35.12 -10.19 -4.20
CA TYR A 43 -35.74 -9.57 -5.38
C TYR A 43 -34.74 -8.68 -6.13
N LEU A 44 -33.66 -9.30 -6.62
CA LEU A 44 -32.66 -8.60 -7.43
C LEU A 44 -33.29 -8.16 -8.76
N ASN A 45 -33.49 -6.85 -8.92
CA ASN A 45 -33.99 -6.25 -10.15
C ASN A 45 -32.83 -5.64 -10.97
N PRO A 46 -33.05 -5.29 -12.25
CA PRO A 46 -31.99 -4.74 -13.10
C PRO A 46 -31.31 -3.49 -12.52
N ALA A 47 -32.05 -2.61 -11.85
CA ALA A 47 -31.50 -1.40 -11.24
C ALA A 47 -30.57 -1.75 -10.05
N ALA A 48 -30.95 -2.71 -9.22
CA ALA A 48 -30.11 -3.22 -8.14
C ALA A 48 -28.86 -3.91 -8.69
N PHE A 49 -28.98 -4.65 -9.81
CA PHE A 49 -27.82 -5.25 -10.47
C PHE A 49 -26.86 -4.18 -11.02
N SER A 50 -27.38 -3.11 -11.65
CA SER A 50 -26.55 -1.98 -12.08
C SER A 50 -25.84 -1.29 -10.90
N GLN A 51 -26.52 -1.14 -9.76
CA GLN A 51 -25.91 -0.61 -8.53
C GLN A 51 -24.78 -1.51 -8.03
N TYR A 52 -24.99 -2.83 -8.04
CA TYR A 52 -23.94 -3.81 -7.73
C TYR A 52 -22.72 -3.64 -8.65
N GLN A 53 -22.94 -3.56 -9.97
CA GLN A 53 -21.86 -3.44 -10.95
C GLN A 53 -21.02 -2.18 -10.70
N GLU A 54 -21.66 -1.05 -10.43
CA GLU A 54 -20.96 0.19 -10.14
C GLU A 54 -20.17 0.10 -8.83
N GLN A 55 -20.75 -0.44 -7.76
CA GLN A 55 -20.01 -0.63 -6.50
C GLN A 55 -18.85 -1.62 -6.64
N ARG A 56 -19.01 -2.67 -7.44
CA ARG A 56 -17.93 -3.63 -7.73
C ARG A 56 -16.78 -2.93 -8.46
N ARG A 57 -17.08 -2.15 -9.50
CA ARG A 57 -16.09 -1.37 -10.25
C ARG A 57 -15.34 -0.38 -9.35
N GLN A 58 -16.06 0.31 -8.46
CA GLN A 58 -15.44 1.22 -7.49
C GLN A 58 -14.54 0.49 -6.50
N ALA A 59 -14.96 -0.67 -6.00
CA ALA A 59 -14.12 -1.49 -5.13
C ALA A 59 -12.84 -1.93 -5.86
N ASP A 60 -12.94 -2.37 -7.11
CA ASP A 60 -11.79 -2.84 -7.89
C ASP A 60 -10.80 -1.69 -8.16
N LEU A 61 -11.26 -0.48 -8.49
CA LEU A 61 -10.40 0.70 -8.62
C LEU A 61 -9.65 1.00 -7.31
N LYS A 62 -10.33 0.94 -6.17
CA LYS A 62 -9.71 1.16 -4.85
C LYS A 62 -8.69 0.07 -4.50
N TYR A 63 -8.93 -1.16 -4.94
CA TYR A 63 -7.96 -2.25 -4.81
C TYR A 63 -6.70 -1.99 -5.63
N GLU A 64 -6.83 -1.53 -6.88
CA GLU A 64 -5.69 -1.16 -7.72
C GLU A 64 -4.88 -0.01 -7.09
N ASP A 65 -5.55 1.05 -6.60
CA ASP A 65 -4.89 2.15 -5.90
C ASP A 65 -4.10 1.67 -4.68
N ALA A 66 -4.68 0.76 -3.88
CA ALA A 66 -4.02 0.16 -2.72
C ALA A 66 -2.80 -0.69 -3.12
N MET A 67 -2.91 -1.48 -4.20
CA MET A 67 -1.80 -2.27 -4.70
C MET A 67 -0.67 -1.40 -5.22
N GLU A 68 -0.97 -0.33 -5.97
CA GLU A 68 0.04 0.58 -6.49
C GLU A 68 0.76 1.32 -5.36
N HIS A 69 0.02 1.76 -4.33
CA HIS A 69 0.62 2.32 -3.13
C HIS A 69 1.57 1.33 -2.44
N LEU A 70 1.17 0.05 -2.32
CA LEU A 70 2.02 -0.98 -1.72
C LEU A 70 3.29 -1.23 -2.54
N ARG A 71 3.17 -1.31 -3.87
CA ARG A 71 4.33 -1.46 -4.78
C ARG A 71 5.32 -0.32 -4.62
N SER A 72 4.82 0.91 -4.58
CA SER A 72 5.64 2.10 -4.35
C SER A 72 6.37 2.03 -3.00
N LEU A 73 5.68 1.66 -1.92
CA LEU A 73 6.30 1.50 -0.59
C LEU A 73 7.39 0.44 -0.59
N MET A 74 7.14 -0.71 -1.20
CA MET A 74 8.13 -1.79 -1.32
C MET A 74 9.35 -1.37 -2.15
N ALA A 75 9.15 -0.63 -3.24
CA ALA A 75 10.23 -0.11 -4.07
C ALA A 75 11.15 0.84 -3.26
N HIS A 76 10.58 1.78 -2.52
CA HIS A 76 11.33 2.70 -1.66
C HIS A 76 12.07 1.97 -0.53
N TYR A 77 11.46 0.93 0.06
CA TYR A 77 12.10 0.13 1.09
C TYR A 77 13.33 -0.63 0.56
N HIS A 78 13.21 -1.26 -0.61
CA HIS A 78 14.33 -1.96 -1.23
C HIS A 78 15.46 -1.01 -1.64
N HIS A 79 15.15 0.20 -2.12
CA HIS A 79 16.15 1.20 -2.50
C HIS A 79 16.88 1.82 -1.29
N SER A 80 16.23 1.89 -0.13
CA SER A 80 16.85 2.38 1.12
C SER A 80 17.59 1.29 1.90
N SER A 81 17.42 0.02 1.54
CA SER A 81 18.07 -1.13 2.17
C SER A 81 19.33 -1.60 1.44
N THR A 82 19.66 -1.03 0.28
CA THR A 82 20.93 -1.32 -0.39
C THR A 82 22.05 -0.62 0.40
N PRO A 83 23.01 -1.37 0.98
CA PRO A 83 24.16 -0.73 1.61
C PRO A 83 24.94 0.01 0.52
N ASN A 84 25.19 1.29 0.75
CA ASN A 84 26.05 2.10 -0.09
C ASN A 84 27.50 1.62 0.05
N ILE A 85 27.89 0.61 -0.74
CA ILE A 85 29.26 0.06 -0.75
C ILE A 85 30.26 1.02 -1.43
N SER A 86 29.83 2.13 -2.03
CA SER A 86 30.75 3.06 -2.71
C SER A 86 31.42 4.09 -1.81
N ALA A 87 31.17 4.10 -0.50
CA ALA A 87 31.82 5.03 0.44
C ALA A 87 33.11 4.50 1.11
N SER A 88 33.66 3.36 0.69
CA SER A 88 34.85 2.77 1.35
C SER A 88 36.08 2.59 0.45
N ILE A 89 36.12 3.17 -0.75
CA ILE A 89 37.37 3.27 -1.51
C ILE A 89 37.90 4.70 -1.41
N SER A 90 38.41 5.05 -0.24
CA SER A 90 39.52 5.99 -0.14
C SER A 90 40.72 5.21 0.36
N THR A 91 41.57 4.78 -0.58
CA THR A 91 43.01 4.63 -0.33
C THR A 91 43.56 5.98 0.18
N PRO A 92 44.68 6.03 0.94
CA PRO A 92 45.87 5.17 0.79
C PRO A 92 46.52 4.76 2.13
N ILE A 93 47.58 3.93 2.09
CA ILE A 93 48.84 4.14 2.85
C ILE A 93 49.93 3.23 2.27
N PHE A 94 51.08 3.87 2.06
CA PHE A 94 52.41 3.38 1.71
C PHE A 94 52.88 2.15 2.50
N ALA A 95 53.57 1.24 1.81
CA ALA A 95 54.87 0.69 2.21
C ALA A 95 55.64 0.30 0.95
#